data_AF-A0A3A8NDU8-F1
#
_entry.id   AF-A0A3A8NDU8-F1
#
_cell.length_a   1.000
_cell.length_b   1.000
_cell.length_c   1.000
_cell.angle_alpha   90.00
_cell.angle_beta   90.00
_cell.angle_gamma   90.00
#
_symmetry.space_group_name_H-M   'P 1'
#
loop_
_entity.id
_entity.type
_entity.pdbx_description
1 polymer ?
#
loop_
_entity_poly.entity_id
_entity_poly.type
_entity_poly.pdbx_seq_one_letter_code
_entity_poly.pdbx_strand_id
1 'polypeptide(L)'
;MLDEAIEAYVVTKRRYPLLRAIAQELDKVMGQLSAKKTSRRRVRIWNDAVLQLARDSFDMFVIDLFSIRERLVRRGLLHLLEKDCARLKRCDPSEISTRPAIISGNIGGPEDYARIQAEVQQHHRELVTQSINGALDGLIPGEYPVTPQGVQTLVKRFMKETEPLERDRNRVRAHRYERHFDVQHFQSLDDLQSQLDIFERLLGDLYLVLTRNSFIFRLDFHASTEGTAQDLADIMVHGSINSAVNAYRVARKTNKNPVPWYYFHREKFFESPPNPEDEQGGG
;
A
#
# COMPACT_ATOMS: atom_id res chain seq x y z
N MET A 1 2.85 -13.04 5.84
CA MET A 1 2.64 -12.61 4.44
C MET A 1 1.56 -11.55 4.24
N LEU A 2 0.28 -11.77 4.60
CA LEU A 2 -0.75 -10.71 4.43
C LEU A 2 -0.43 -9.47 5.27
N ASP A 3 -0.15 -9.64 6.56
CA ASP A 3 0.17 -8.52 7.47
C ASP A 3 1.41 -7.75 7.00
N GLU A 4 2.43 -8.45 6.53
CA GLU A 4 3.64 -7.82 5.99
C GLU A 4 3.36 -7.02 4.70
N ALA A 5 2.48 -7.53 3.81
CA ALA A 5 2.10 -6.81 2.60
C ALA A 5 1.26 -5.57 2.93
N ILE A 6 0.38 -5.66 3.94
CA ILE A 6 -0.38 -4.51 4.47
C ILE A 6 0.59 -3.50 5.08
N GLU A 7 1.53 -3.91 5.92
CA GLU A 7 2.52 -3.03 6.54
C GLU A 7 3.36 -2.31 5.47
N ALA A 8 3.89 -3.04 4.49
CA ALA A 8 4.66 -2.46 3.38
C ALA A 8 3.82 -1.45 2.58
N TYR A 9 2.54 -1.76 2.32
CA TYR A 9 1.61 -0.84 1.66
C TYR A 9 1.33 0.39 2.52
N VAL A 10 1.04 0.25 3.81
CA VAL A 10 0.76 1.35 4.74
C VAL A 10 1.96 2.31 4.81
N VAL A 11 3.17 1.76 4.98
CA VAL A 11 4.41 2.54 5.01
C VAL A 11 4.63 3.29 3.70
N THR A 12 4.37 2.66 2.56
CA THR A 12 4.51 3.30 1.25
C THR A 12 3.45 4.39 1.05
N LYS A 13 2.18 4.08 1.32
CA LYS A 13 1.05 5.02 1.23
C LYS A 13 1.26 6.27 2.10
N ARG A 14 1.83 6.11 3.31
CA ARG A 14 2.18 7.21 4.23
C ARG A 14 3.11 8.27 3.64
N ARG A 15 3.86 7.95 2.58
CA ARG A 15 4.76 8.90 1.90
C ARG A 15 4.05 9.73 0.83
N TYR A 16 2.90 9.27 0.33
CA TYR A 16 2.18 9.92 -0.77
C TYR A 16 1.75 11.37 -0.46
N PRO A 17 1.21 11.72 0.73
CA PRO A 17 0.81 13.09 1.03
C PRO A 17 1.98 14.08 0.92
N LEU A 18 3.15 13.70 1.42
CA LEU A 18 4.34 14.54 1.36
C LEU A 18 4.90 14.61 -0.07
N LEU A 19 4.88 13.51 -0.82
CA LEU A 19 5.23 13.51 -2.25
C LEU A 19 4.35 14.48 -3.06
N ARG A 20 3.04 14.47 -2.78
CA ARG A 20 2.08 15.38 -3.39
C ARG A 20 2.35 16.85 -3.04
N ALA A 21 2.64 17.13 -1.77
CA ALA A 21 2.98 18.48 -1.31
C ALA A 21 4.26 19.01 -1.96
N ILE A 22 5.30 18.17 -2.07
CA ILE A 22 6.56 18.52 -2.75
C ILE A 22 6.30 18.86 -4.20
N ALA A 23 5.54 18.03 -4.93
CA ALA A 23 5.24 18.28 -6.33
C ALA A 23 4.49 19.61 -6.54
N GLN A 24 3.52 19.91 -5.69
CA GLN A 24 2.77 21.18 -5.75
C GLN A 24 3.67 22.40 -5.54
N GLU A 25 4.58 22.36 -4.56
CA GLU A 25 5.53 23.45 -4.33
C GLU A 25 6.56 23.56 -5.47
N LEU A 26 6.98 22.44 -6.06
CA LEU A 26 7.85 22.45 -7.24
C LEU A 26 7.19 23.11 -8.44
N ASP A 27 5.92 22.79 -8.74
CA ASP A 27 5.18 23.40 -9.84
C ASP A 27 5.02 24.91 -9.64
N LYS A 28 4.75 25.34 -8.41
CA LYS A 28 4.66 26.75 -8.02
C LYS A 28 5.99 27.47 -8.21
N VAL A 29 7.10 26.90 -7.74
CA VAL A 29 8.45 27.45 -7.91
C VAL A 29 8.81 27.52 -9.40
N MET A 30 8.54 26.45 -10.16
CA MET A 30 8.76 26.43 -11.61
C MET A 30 7.91 27.47 -12.35
N GLY A 31 6.66 27.67 -11.95
CA GLY A 31 5.78 28.71 -12.50
C GLY A 31 6.33 30.12 -12.29
N GLN A 32 6.78 30.43 -11.07
CA GLN A 32 7.40 31.72 -10.72
C GLN A 32 8.70 31.98 -11.49
N LEU A 33 9.49 30.93 -11.71
CA LEU A 33 10.75 31.01 -12.46
C LEU A 33 10.52 31.12 -13.97
N SER A 34 9.47 30.48 -14.49
CA SER A 34 9.10 30.51 -15.90
C SER A 34 8.61 31.89 -16.34
N ALA A 35 7.90 32.59 -15.45
CA ALA A 35 7.44 33.97 -15.63
C ALA A 35 8.61 34.97 -15.75
N LYS A 36 9.76 34.67 -15.14
CA LYS A 36 10.98 35.50 -15.26
C LYS A 36 11.80 35.03 -16.48
N LYS A 37 11.63 35.70 -17.63
CA LYS A 37 12.31 35.45 -18.94
C LYS A 37 13.85 35.36 -18.86
N THR A 38 14.41 34.28 -18.32
CA THR A 38 15.86 34.03 -18.36
C THR A 38 16.14 32.56 -18.68
N SER A 39 16.39 32.29 -19.97
CA SER A 39 16.61 30.95 -20.54
C SER A 39 17.80 30.20 -19.90
N ARG A 40 18.86 30.91 -19.50
CA ARG A 40 20.04 30.32 -18.82
C ARG A 40 19.77 29.88 -17.38
N ARG A 41 18.79 30.45 -16.68
CA ARG A 41 18.42 30.04 -15.31
C ARG A 41 17.58 28.76 -15.30
N ARG A 42 16.72 28.54 -16.31
CA ARG A 42 15.91 27.32 -16.41
C ARG A 42 16.76 26.05 -16.43
N VAL A 43 17.82 25.98 -17.24
CA VAL A 43 18.70 24.81 -17.34
C VAL A 43 19.46 24.53 -16.03
N ARG A 44 19.84 25.58 -15.29
CA ARG A 44 20.55 25.44 -14.01
C ARG A 44 19.66 24.94 -12.88
N ILE A 45 18.36 25.24 -12.95
CA ILE A 45 17.35 24.85 -11.96
C ILE A 45 16.88 23.41 -12.21
N TRP A 46 16.79 22.97 -13.47
CA TRP A 46 16.49 21.56 -13.78
C TRP A 46 17.56 20.57 -13.26
N ASN A 47 18.78 21.06 -13.01
CA ASN A 47 19.89 20.37 -12.35
C ASN A 47 20.07 20.76 -10.87
N ASP A 48 19.06 21.39 -10.26
CA ASP A 48 19.07 21.71 -8.84
C ASP A 48 18.92 20.43 -8.02
N ALA A 49 19.77 20.27 -7.00
CA ALA A 49 19.78 19.10 -6.14
C ALA A 49 18.40 18.83 -5.51
N VAL A 50 17.62 19.88 -5.23
CA VAL A 50 16.27 19.74 -4.65
C VAL A 50 15.27 19.12 -5.64
N LEU A 51 15.32 19.54 -6.91
CA LEU A 51 14.46 19.02 -7.96
C LEU A 51 14.80 17.58 -8.31
N GLN A 52 16.09 17.25 -8.35
CA GLN A 52 16.55 15.88 -8.54
C GLN A 52 16.05 14.98 -7.41
N LEU A 53 16.18 15.44 -6.17
CA LEU A 53 15.81 14.70 -4.97
C LEU A 53 14.30 14.45 -4.85
N ALA A 54 13.47 15.39 -5.30
CA ALA A 54 12.03 15.19 -5.39
C ALA A 54 11.63 14.17 -6.48
N ARG A 55 12.34 14.14 -7.62
CA ARG A 55 12.13 13.13 -8.67
C ARG A 55 12.55 11.75 -8.21
N ASP A 56 13.70 11.64 -7.52
CA ASP A 56 14.15 10.38 -6.95
C ASP A 56 13.16 9.86 -5.90
N SER A 57 12.56 10.76 -5.11
CA SER A 57 11.50 10.43 -4.15
C SER A 57 10.23 9.89 -4.83
N PHE A 58 9.80 10.50 -5.93
CA PHE A 58 8.72 9.97 -6.76
C PHE A 58 9.08 8.58 -7.32
N ASP A 59 10.32 8.41 -7.75
CA ASP A 59 10.78 7.13 -8.27
C ASP A 59 10.76 6.07 -7.17
N MET A 60 11.21 6.38 -5.97
CA MET A 60 11.15 5.40 -4.90
C MET A 60 9.73 4.94 -4.57
N PHE A 61 8.79 5.87 -4.56
CA PHE A 61 7.40 5.54 -4.32
C PHE A 61 6.85 4.49 -5.31
N VAL A 62 7.10 4.67 -6.60
CA VAL A 62 6.63 3.71 -7.63
C VAL A 62 7.41 2.40 -7.62
N ILE A 63 8.72 2.42 -7.33
CA ILE A 63 9.53 1.19 -7.18
C ILE A 63 8.99 0.36 -6.02
N ASP A 64 8.69 1.00 -4.89
CA ASP A 64 8.15 0.32 -3.72
C ASP A 64 6.76 -0.29 -4.04
N LEU A 65 5.85 0.49 -4.65
CA LEU A 65 4.55 -0.03 -5.08
C LEU A 65 4.68 -1.20 -6.07
N PHE A 66 5.55 -1.08 -7.07
CA PHE A 66 5.81 -2.18 -8.01
C PHE A 66 6.38 -3.41 -7.30
N SER A 67 7.26 -3.22 -6.31
CA SER A 67 7.84 -4.33 -5.55
C SER A 67 6.79 -5.04 -4.70
N ILE A 68 5.84 -4.29 -4.11
CA ILE A 68 4.70 -4.87 -3.38
C ILE A 68 3.80 -5.65 -4.35
N ARG A 69 3.49 -5.10 -5.54
CA ARG A 69 2.75 -5.83 -6.58
C ARG A 69 3.39 -7.17 -6.91
N GLU A 70 4.68 -7.16 -7.22
CA GLU A 70 5.41 -8.38 -7.58
C GLU A 70 5.39 -9.40 -6.45
N ARG A 71 5.51 -8.95 -5.19
CA ARG A 71 5.44 -9.81 -4.00
C ARG A 71 4.06 -10.35 -3.69
N LEU A 72 3.00 -9.66 -4.09
CA LEU A 72 1.64 -10.19 -3.98
C LEU A 72 1.39 -11.28 -5.01
N VAL A 73 1.97 -11.15 -6.21
CA VAL A 73 1.71 -12.03 -7.35
C VAL A 73 2.75 -13.16 -7.47
N ARG A 74 4.02 -12.84 -7.73
CA ARG A 74 5.06 -13.83 -8.07
C ARG A 74 5.49 -14.62 -6.85
N ARG A 75 5.01 -15.86 -6.74
CA ARG A 75 5.23 -16.73 -5.56
C ARG A 75 4.77 -16.04 -4.26
N GLY A 76 3.81 -15.14 -4.41
CA GLY A 76 3.31 -14.26 -3.37
C GLY A 76 2.06 -14.79 -2.67
N LEU A 77 1.40 -13.90 -1.92
CA LEU A 77 0.14 -14.20 -1.25
C LEU A 77 -0.92 -14.78 -2.21
N LEU A 78 -1.08 -14.18 -3.39
CA LEU A 78 -2.10 -14.64 -4.36
C LEU A 78 -1.76 -16.02 -4.94
N HIS A 79 -0.47 -16.33 -5.13
CA HIS A 79 -0.02 -17.65 -5.54
C HIS A 79 -0.28 -18.71 -4.47
N LEU A 80 -0.12 -18.36 -3.19
CA LEU A 80 -0.47 -19.27 -2.09
C LEU A 80 -1.98 -19.50 -2.00
N LEU A 81 -2.80 -18.46 -2.21
CA LEU A 81 -4.25 -18.58 -2.23
C LEU A 81 -4.76 -19.40 -3.42
N GLU A 82 -4.06 -19.38 -4.56
CA GLU A 82 -4.37 -20.25 -5.70
C GLU A 82 -4.22 -21.73 -5.32
N LYS A 83 -3.18 -22.07 -4.53
CA LYS A 83 -2.95 -23.44 -4.03
C LYS A 83 -3.92 -23.83 -2.91
N ASP A 84 -4.30 -22.89 -2.06
CA ASP A 84 -5.18 -23.09 -0.90
C ASP A 84 -6.46 -22.24 -1.01
N CYS A 85 -7.26 -22.53 -2.04
CA CYS A 85 -8.50 -21.79 -2.32
C CYS A 85 -9.53 -21.92 -1.19
N ALA A 86 -9.43 -22.95 -0.33
CA ALA A 86 -10.36 -23.18 0.78
C ALA A 86 -10.35 -22.03 1.81
N ARG A 87 -9.26 -21.25 1.88
CA ARG A 87 -9.19 -20.04 2.72
C ARG A 87 -10.14 -18.94 2.25
N LEU A 88 -10.45 -18.88 0.95
CA LEU A 88 -11.35 -17.92 0.33
C LEU A 88 -12.80 -18.44 0.33
N LYS A 89 -13.32 -18.80 1.50
CA LYS A 89 -14.71 -19.30 1.65
C LYS A 89 -15.68 -18.20 2.08
N ARG A 90 -16.96 -18.36 1.73
CA ARG A 90 -18.04 -17.56 2.32
C ARG A 90 -18.09 -17.76 3.83
N CYS A 91 -18.57 -16.73 4.53
CA CYS A 91 -18.77 -16.75 5.97
C CYS A 91 -20.25 -16.98 6.27
N ASP A 92 -20.55 -17.85 7.23
CA ASP A 92 -21.85 -17.91 7.89
C ASP A 92 -21.87 -16.96 9.11
N PRO A 93 -23.02 -16.35 9.46
CA PRO A 93 -23.13 -15.53 10.68
C PRO A 93 -22.70 -16.25 11.95
N SER A 94 -22.91 -17.57 12.05
CA SER A 94 -22.51 -18.37 13.21
C SER A 94 -20.99 -18.48 13.40
N GLU A 95 -20.19 -18.22 12.36
CA GLU A 95 -18.72 -18.23 12.43
C GLU A 95 -18.15 -16.95 13.07
N ILE A 96 -18.97 -15.90 13.23
CA ILE A 96 -18.53 -14.61 13.80
C ILE A 96 -18.61 -14.65 15.32
N SER A 97 -17.46 -14.44 15.97
CA SER A 97 -17.37 -14.39 17.43
C SER A 97 -18.26 -13.31 18.01
N THR A 98 -19.06 -13.64 19.02
CA THR A 98 -19.87 -12.65 19.73
C THR A 98 -19.01 -11.90 20.73
N ARG A 99 -19.13 -10.56 20.74
CA ARG A 99 -18.66 -9.71 21.84
C ARG A 99 -19.88 -9.09 22.52
N PRO A 100 -19.87 -8.92 23.85
CA PRO A 100 -20.92 -8.16 24.52
C PRO A 100 -20.97 -6.75 23.94
N ALA A 101 -22.11 -6.38 23.39
CA ALA A 101 -22.38 -5.00 22.99
C ALA A 101 -22.58 -4.14 24.25
N ILE A 102 -22.07 -2.91 24.21
CA ILE A 102 -22.39 -1.92 25.25
C ILE A 102 -23.78 -1.39 24.95
N ILE A 103 -24.76 -1.77 25.76
CA ILE A 103 -26.15 -1.34 25.63
C ILE A 103 -26.40 -0.24 26.65
N SER A 104 -26.75 0.96 26.20
CA SER A 104 -27.09 2.11 27.04
C SER A 104 -28.54 2.51 26.83
N GLY A 105 -29.31 2.64 27.91
CA GLY A 105 -30.71 3.08 27.85
C GLY A 105 -31.54 2.63 29.05
N ASN A 106 -32.83 2.99 29.05
CA ASN A 106 -33.80 2.48 30.02
C ASN A 106 -34.22 1.06 29.60
N ILE A 107 -33.66 0.06 30.27
CA ILE A 107 -33.91 -1.36 29.99
C ILE A 107 -34.83 -1.89 31.09
N GLY A 108 -35.97 -2.48 30.70
CA GLY A 108 -37.07 -2.88 31.60
C GLY A 108 -36.74 -4.00 32.59
N GLY A 109 -35.56 -4.61 32.45
CA GLY A 109 -35.05 -5.64 33.37
C GLY A 109 -34.02 -6.57 32.71
N PRO A 110 -33.59 -7.61 33.42
CA PRO A 110 -32.58 -8.57 32.94
C PRO A 110 -33.02 -9.32 31.67
N GLU A 111 -34.32 -9.63 31.53
CA GLU A 111 -34.87 -10.34 30.36
C GLU A 111 -34.82 -9.46 29.10
N ASP A 112 -35.20 -8.18 29.24
CA ASP A 112 -35.08 -7.21 28.14
C ASP A 112 -33.63 -6.98 27.75
N TYR A 113 -32.72 -6.90 28.73
CA TYR A 113 -31.28 -6.80 28.45
C TYR A 113 -30.80 -7.99 27.62
N ALA A 114 -31.15 -9.21 28.03
CA ALA A 114 -30.73 -10.43 27.34
C ALA A 114 -31.29 -10.51 25.91
N ARG A 115 -32.55 -10.12 25.70
CA ARG A 115 -33.18 -10.06 24.38
C ARG A 115 -32.49 -9.04 23.47
N ILE A 116 -32.31 -7.80 23.94
CA ILE A 116 -31.64 -6.74 23.17
C ILE A 116 -30.20 -7.14 22.86
N GLN A 117 -29.50 -7.75 23.83
CA GLN A 117 -28.14 -8.26 23.63
C GLN A 117 -28.07 -9.29 22.51
N ALA A 118 -29.00 -10.24 22.48
CA ALA A 118 -29.08 -11.26 21.44
C ALA A 118 -29.40 -10.66 20.06
N GLU A 119 -30.35 -9.72 19.99
CA GLU A 119 -30.71 -9.02 18.75
C GLU A 119 -29.53 -8.20 18.19
N VAL A 120 -28.84 -7.43 19.04
CA VAL A 120 -27.67 -6.64 18.63
C VAL A 120 -26.52 -7.54 18.18
N GLN A 121 -26.28 -8.64 18.89
CA GLN A 121 -25.26 -9.61 18.48
C GLN A 121 -25.61 -10.27 17.14
N GLN A 122 -26.87 -10.66 16.94
CA GLN A 122 -27.33 -11.23 15.68
C GLN A 122 -27.15 -10.26 14.53
N HIS A 123 -27.62 -9.01 14.70
CA HIS A 123 -27.48 -7.97 13.69
C HIS A 123 -26.01 -7.67 13.38
N HIS A 124 -25.14 -7.61 14.39
CA HIS A 124 -23.71 -7.44 14.18
C HIS A 124 -23.12 -8.57 13.35
N ARG A 125 -23.44 -9.84 13.67
CA ARG A 125 -22.96 -11.00 12.90
C ARG A 125 -23.40 -10.92 11.44
N GLU A 126 -24.67 -10.58 11.20
CA GLU A 126 -25.20 -10.40 9.84
C GLU A 126 -24.46 -9.32 9.06
N LEU A 127 -24.21 -8.16 9.66
CA LEU A 127 -23.46 -7.07 9.03
C LEU A 127 -22.02 -7.45 8.69
N VAL A 128 -21.32 -8.10 9.63
CA VAL A 128 -19.93 -8.54 9.41
C VAL A 128 -19.88 -9.60 8.31
N THR A 129 -20.79 -10.58 8.35
CA THR A 129 -20.91 -11.60 7.32
C THR A 129 -21.21 -11.01 5.95
N GLN A 130 -22.13 -10.04 5.86
CA GLN A 130 -22.42 -9.33 4.61
C GLN A 130 -21.18 -8.62 4.07
N SER A 131 -20.39 -7.98 4.95
CA SER A 131 -19.15 -7.30 4.57
C SER A 131 -18.09 -8.28 4.04
N ILE A 132 -17.88 -9.42 4.72
CA ILE A 132 -16.93 -10.45 4.31
C ILE A 132 -17.35 -11.08 2.97
N ASN A 133 -18.62 -11.44 2.83
CA ASN A 133 -19.12 -12.06 1.60
C ASN A 133 -19.13 -11.07 0.43
N GLY A 134 -19.43 -9.80 0.68
CA GLY A 134 -19.33 -8.73 -0.31
C GLY A 134 -17.88 -8.49 -0.77
N ALA A 135 -16.92 -8.51 0.16
CA ALA A 135 -15.49 -8.43 -0.18
C ALA A 135 -15.04 -9.63 -1.02
N LEU A 136 -15.50 -10.84 -0.67
CA LEU A 136 -15.22 -12.04 -1.45
C LEU A 136 -15.82 -11.97 -2.86
N ASP A 137 -17.04 -11.47 -3.01
CA ASP A 137 -17.69 -11.26 -4.30
C ASP A 137 -16.96 -10.19 -5.14
N GLY A 138 -16.36 -9.18 -4.50
CA GLY A 138 -15.48 -8.21 -5.15
C GLY A 138 -14.17 -8.83 -5.66
N LEU A 139 -13.56 -9.71 -4.85
CA LEU A 139 -12.35 -10.43 -5.24
C LEU A 139 -12.63 -11.44 -6.36
N ILE A 140 -13.62 -12.32 -6.20
CA ILE A 140 -13.93 -13.44 -7.09
C ILE A 140 -15.45 -13.50 -7.31
N PRO A 141 -15.96 -12.84 -8.36
CA PRO A 141 -17.40 -12.80 -8.62
C PRO A 141 -17.95 -14.18 -9.04
N GLY A 142 -19.04 -14.60 -8.38
CA GLY A 142 -19.97 -15.62 -8.90
C GLY A 142 -19.54 -17.09 -8.86
N GLU A 143 -18.26 -17.43 -8.75
CA GLU A 143 -17.79 -18.82 -8.68
C GLU A 143 -17.59 -19.28 -7.22
N TYR A 144 -18.37 -20.29 -6.79
CA TYR A 144 -18.25 -20.92 -5.48
C TYR A 144 -18.40 -22.46 -5.56
N PRO A 145 -17.56 -23.24 -4.85
CA PRO A 145 -16.40 -22.82 -4.05
C PRO A 145 -15.32 -22.14 -4.92
N VAL A 146 -14.49 -21.29 -4.32
CA VAL A 146 -13.42 -20.60 -5.05
C VAL A 146 -12.50 -21.63 -5.68
N THR A 147 -12.20 -21.43 -6.97
CA THR A 147 -11.33 -22.31 -7.76
C THR A 147 -9.97 -21.63 -8.00
N PRO A 148 -8.92 -22.40 -8.31
CA PRO A 148 -7.63 -21.84 -8.75
C PRO A 148 -7.80 -20.89 -9.95
N GLN A 149 -8.73 -21.20 -10.86
CA GLN A 149 -9.04 -20.36 -12.02
C GLN A 149 -9.66 -19.01 -11.62
N GLY A 150 -10.50 -18.98 -10.59
CA GLY A 150 -11.01 -17.75 -9.99
C GLY A 150 -9.88 -16.87 -9.44
N VAL A 151 -8.93 -17.47 -8.72
CA VAL A 151 -7.75 -16.75 -8.18
C VAL A 151 -6.83 -16.26 -9.32
N GLN A 152 -6.59 -17.06 -10.36
CA GLN A 152 -5.84 -16.62 -11.54
C GLN A 152 -6.52 -15.44 -12.25
N THR A 153 -7.85 -15.41 -12.28
CA THR A 153 -8.61 -14.29 -12.85
C THR A 153 -8.43 -13.03 -12.02
N LEU A 154 -8.46 -13.14 -10.69
CA LEU A 154 -8.12 -12.04 -9.77
C LEU A 154 -6.69 -11.54 -10.02
N VAL A 155 -5.70 -12.43 -10.12
CA VAL A 155 -4.30 -12.07 -10.40
C VAL A 155 -4.18 -11.31 -11.72
N LYS A 156 -4.80 -11.81 -12.80
CA LYS A 156 -4.79 -11.16 -14.11
C LYS A 156 -5.43 -9.76 -14.05
N ARG A 157 -6.56 -9.62 -13.34
CA ARG A 157 -7.23 -8.33 -13.15
C ARG A 157 -6.33 -7.36 -12.40
N PHE A 158 -5.78 -7.77 -11.26
CA PHE A 158 -4.89 -6.93 -10.45
C PHE A 158 -3.64 -6.51 -11.23
N MET A 159 -2.99 -7.43 -11.95
CA MET A 159 -1.83 -7.11 -12.78
C MET A 159 -2.14 -6.12 -13.90
N LYS A 160 -3.34 -6.21 -14.49
CA LYS A 160 -3.80 -5.30 -15.53
C LYS A 160 -4.09 -3.91 -14.98
N GLU A 161 -4.79 -3.83 -13.84
CA GLU A 161 -5.10 -2.56 -13.17
C GLU A 161 -3.83 -1.84 -12.68
N THR A 162 -2.78 -2.62 -12.35
CA THR A 162 -1.47 -2.13 -11.90
C THR A 162 -0.38 -2.11 -12.98
N GLU A 163 -0.73 -2.35 -14.25
CA GLU A 163 0.19 -2.28 -15.38
C GLU A 163 0.90 -0.90 -15.52
N PRO A 164 0.25 0.24 -15.23
CA PRO A 164 0.93 1.53 -15.28
C PRO A 164 2.21 1.61 -14.43
N LEU A 165 2.25 0.96 -13.26
CA LEU A 165 3.46 0.88 -12.41
C LEU A 165 4.62 0.16 -13.10
N GLU A 166 4.31 -0.91 -13.84
CA GLU A 166 5.30 -1.67 -14.59
C GLU A 166 5.87 -0.86 -15.77
N ARG A 167 4.99 -0.16 -16.49
CA ARG A 167 5.38 0.68 -17.63
C ARG A 167 6.25 1.85 -17.17
N ASP A 168 5.86 2.56 -16.11
CA ASP A 168 6.65 3.65 -15.54
C ASP A 168 8.01 3.14 -15.06
N ARG A 169 8.04 2.04 -14.29
CA ARG A 169 9.29 1.47 -13.79
C ARG A 169 10.25 1.09 -14.92
N ASN A 170 9.78 0.35 -15.91
CA ASN A 170 10.66 -0.29 -16.89
C ASN A 170 10.95 0.57 -18.12
N ARG A 171 10.05 1.48 -18.52
CA ARG A 171 10.18 2.26 -19.77
C ARG A 171 10.54 3.72 -19.56
N VAL A 172 10.08 4.31 -18.44
CA VAL A 172 10.19 5.75 -18.21
C VAL A 172 11.48 6.08 -17.45
N ARG A 173 11.81 5.29 -16.43
CA ARG A 173 12.89 5.64 -15.49
C ARG A 173 14.29 5.42 -16.01
N ALA A 174 14.51 4.31 -16.72
CA ALA A 174 15.80 4.03 -17.34
C ALA A 174 16.24 5.16 -18.29
N HIS A 175 15.27 5.86 -18.90
CA HIS A 175 15.49 6.86 -19.93
C HIS A 175 15.07 8.28 -19.52
N ARG A 176 14.71 8.52 -18.25
CA ARG A 176 14.20 9.83 -17.78
C ARG A 176 15.20 10.98 -17.94
N TYR A 177 16.49 10.66 -17.93
CA TYR A 177 17.57 11.63 -18.11
C TYR A 177 18.06 11.74 -19.57
N GLU A 178 17.46 10.97 -20.48
CA GLU A 178 17.77 11.02 -21.90
C GLU A 178 16.94 12.10 -22.60
N ARG A 179 17.50 12.69 -23.66
CA ARG A 179 16.82 13.74 -24.45
C ARG A 179 15.52 13.27 -25.11
N HIS A 180 15.26 11.96 -25.16
CA HIS A 180 14.12 11.33 -25.82
C HIS A 180 13.12 10.75 -24.81
N PHE A 181 13.06 11.33 -23.61
CA PHE A 181 12.11 10.95 -22.57
C PHE A 181 10.67 10.89 -23.10
N ASP A 182 10.06 9.70 -23.02
CA ASP A 182 8.67 9.51 -23.38
C ASP A 182 7.75 9.82 -22.20
N VAL A 183 7.11 10.99 -22.27
CA VAL A 183 6.16 11.48 -21.26
C VAL A 183 4.87 10.63 -21.24
N GLN A 184 4.54 9.91 -22.32
CA GLN A 184 3.26 9.19 -22.46
C GLN A 184 3.11 8.03 -21.47
N HIS A 185 4.21 7.54 -20.92
CA HIS A 185 4.21 6.42 -19.99
C HIS A 185 4.42 6.83 -18.52
N PHE A 186 4.65 8.12 -18.27
CA PHE A 186 4.83 8.66 -16.92
C PHE A 186 3.49 8.73 -16.19
N GLN A 187 3.45 8.24 -14.94
CA GLN A 187 2.25 8.36 -14.12
C GLN A 187 2.18 9.73 -13.44
N SER A 188 1.02 10.37 -13.52
CA SER A 188 0.74 11.55 -12.70
C SER A 188 0.52 11.18 -11.24
N LEU A 189 0.48 12.16 -10.34
CA LEU A 189 0.12 11.91 -8.94
C LEU A 189 -1.30 11.35 -8.79
N ASP A 190 -2.25 11.83 -9.60
CA ASP A 190 -3.63 11.33 -9.57
C ASP A 190 -3.70 9.87 -10.06
N ASP A 191 -2.88 9.51 -11.04
CA ASP A 191 -2.72 8.10 -11.44
C ASP A 191 -2.15 7.27 -10.29
N LEU A 192 -1.13 7.77 -9.57
CA LEU A 192 -0.58 7.09 -8.40
C LEU A 192 -1.57 6.96 -7.24
N GLN A 193 -2.43 7.93 -7.01
CA GLN A 193 -3.53 7.80 -6.04
C GLN A 193 -4.47 6.67 -6.47
N SER A 194 -4.84 6.62 -7.74
CA SER A 194 -5.67 5.54 -8.29
C SER A 194 -5.00 4.16 -8.11
N GLN A 195 -3.68 4.09 -8.29
CA GLN A 195 -2.90 2.88 -8.00
C GLN A 195 -2.97 2.52 -6.51
N LEU A 196 -2.80 3.49 -5.60
CA LEU A 196 -2.93 3.24 -4.16
C LEU A 196 -4.32 2.68 -3.80
N ASP A 197 -5.38 3.20 -4.40
CA ASP A 197 -6.75 2.78 -4.13
C ASP A 197 -7.01 1.34 -4.59
N ILE A 198 -6.38 0.91 -5.71
CA ILE A 198 -6.43 -0.48 -6.18
C ILE A 198 -5.79 -1.44 -5.16
N PHE A 199 -4.61 -1.07 -4.62
CA PHE A 199 -3.95 -1.87 -3.58
C PHE A 199 -4.73 -1.90 -2.27
N GLU A 200 -5.28 -0.75 -1.83
CA GLU A 200 -6.08 -0.67 -0.61
C GLU A 200 -7.29 -1.59 -0.68
N ARG A 201 -7.99 -1.57 -1.82
CA ARG A 201 -9.15 -2.42 -2.07
C ARG A 201 -8.76 -3.90 -2.00
N LEU A 202 -7.74 -4.31 -2.76
CA LEU A 202 -7.27 -5.70 -2.78
C LEU A 202 -6.88 -6.18 -1.37
N LEU A 203 -6.03 -5.43 -0.67
CA LEU A 203 -5.51 -5.80 0.65
C LEU A 203 -6.60 -5.76 1.72
N GLY A 204 -7.50 -4.78 1.66
CA GLY A 204 -8.65 -4.66 2.54
C GLY A 204 -9.61 -5.82 2.39
N ASP A 205 -9.98 -6.17 1.15
CA ASP A 205 -10.87 -7.29 0.87
C ASP A 205 -10.25 -8.63 1.30
N LEU A 206 -8.96 -8.83 1.00
CA LEU A 206 -8.22 -10.01 1.46
C LEU A 206 -8.16 -10.09 2.98
N TYR A 207 -7.97 -8.97 3.67
CA TYR A 207 -7.97 -8.94 5.13
C TYR A 207 -9.32 -9.34 5.71
N LEU A 208 -10.42 -8.76 5.23
CA LEU A 208 -11.77 -9.13 5.68
C LEU A 208 -12.01 -10.65 5.51
N VAL A 209 -11.72 -11.18 4.32
CA VAL A 209 -11.97 -12.59 3.98
C VAL A 209 -11.09 -13.54 4.79
N LEU A 210 -9.80 -13.26 4.92
CA LEU A 210 -8.84 -14.18 5.52
C LEU A 210 -8.84 -14.12 7.05
N THR A 211 -9.10 -12.93 7.63
CA THR A 211 -9.10 -12.76 9.10
C THR A 211 -10.48 -12.87 9.72
N ARG A 212 -11.55 -12.88 8.91
CA ARG A 212 -12.95 -12.85 9.35
C ARG A 212 -13.25 -11.67 10.28
N ASN A 213 -12.51 -10.59 10.09
CA ASN A 213 -12.61 -9.40 10.92
C ASN A 213 -13.37 -8.31 10.15
N SER A 214 -14.17 -7.51 10.86
CA SER A 214 -14.96 -6.42 10.27
C SER A 214 -14.17 -5.13 10.05
N PHE A 215 -12.91 -5.09 10.51
CA PHE A 215 -12.07 -3.92 10.32
C PHE A 215 -11.59 -3.85 8.87
N ILE A 216 -12.23 -2.97 8.10
CA ILE A 216 -11.63 -2.44 6.88
C ILE A 216 -10.53 -1.50 7.33
N PHE A 217 -9.29 -1.73 6.89
CA PHE A 217 -8.24 -0.73 7.03
C PHE A 217 -8.56 0.46 6.14
N ARG A 218 -9.34 1.42 6.64
CA ARG A 218 -9.42 2.76 6.07
C ARG A 218 -8.34 3.60 6.73
N LEU A 219 -7.27 3.87 5.99
CA LEU A 219 -6.24 4.82 6.43
C LEU A 219 -6.73 6.24 6.15
N ASP A 220 -7.58 6.78 7.03
CA ASP A 220 -7.93 8.20 7.03
C ASP A 220 -6.78 9.01 7.63
N PHE A 221 -5.94 9.58 6.76
CA PHE A 221 -4.76 10.38 7.13
C PHE A 221 -5.09 11.71 7.82
N HIS A 222 -6.36 12.08 7.92
CA HIS A 222 -6.74 13.34 8.54
C HIS A 222 -6.62 13.35 10.08
N ALA A 223 -6.40 12.20 10.72
CA ALA A 223 -6.43 12.10 12.19
C ALA A 223 -5.16 11.57 12.88
N SER A 224 -4.17 11.01 12.15
CA SER A 224 -2.92 10.53 12.77
C SER A 224 -1.69 10.96 11.97
N THR A 225 -0.90 11.83 12.59
CA THR A 225 0.46 12.23 12.17
C THR A 225 1.52 11.21 12.59
N GLU A 226 1.10 10.10 13.21
CA GLU A 226 1.99 9.08 13.74
C GLU A 226 2.45 8.15 12.61
N GLY A 227 3.69 8.35 12.16
CA GLY A 227 4.32 7.59 11.09
C GLY A 227 4.09 8.12 9.67
N THR A 228 3.48 9.30 9.51
CA THR A 228 3.56 10.07 8.25
C THR A 228 4.98 10.62 8.08
N ALA A 229 5.48 10.58 6.84
CA ALA A 229 6.76 11.21 6.50
C ALA A 229 6.73 12.70 6.87
N GLN A 230 7.66 13.14 7.73
CA GLN A 230 7.74 14.50 8.26
C GLN A 230 8.73 15.36 7.49
N ASP A 231 9.71 14.75 6.84
CA ASP A 231 10.70 15.45 6.03
C ASP A 231 10.98 14.77 4.69
N LEU A 232 11.71 15.47 3.80
CA LEU A 232 12.14 14.90 2.53
C LEU A 232 12.99 13.64 2.74
N ALA A 233 13.77 13.54 3.82
CA ALA A 233 14.59 12.38 4.11
C ALA A 233 13.75 11.10 4.32
N ASP A 234 12.52 11.23 4.83
CA ASP A 234 11.57 10.12 5.01
C ASP A 234 11.03 9.55 3.68
N ILE A 235 11.01 10.33 2.59
CA ILE A 235 10.66 9.84 1.25
C ILE A 235 11.91 9.44 0.45
N MET A 236 13.02 10.14 0.70
CA MET A 236 14.27 10.02 -0.05
C MET A 236 14.95 8.66 0.03
N VAL A 237 14.49 7.70 0.82
CA VAL A 237 15.26 6.50 1.06
C VAL A 237 15.12 5.48 -0.09
N HIS A 238 15.73 5.77 -1.26
CA HIS A 238 16.86 5.04 -1.89
C HIS A 238 16.89 4.86 -3.42
N GLY A 239 17.54 5.80 -4.12
CA GLY A 239 18.35 5.49 -5.31
C GLY A 239 19.58 6.40 -5.34
N SER A 240 20.80 5.85 -5.23
CA SER A 240 22.10 6.60 -5.21
C SER A 240 22.37 7.53 -4.00
N ILE A 241 21.65 7.38 -2.88
CA ILE A 241 21.59 8.40 -1.82
C ILE A 241 22.59 8.22 -0.66
N ASN A 242 23.31 7.10 -0.54
CA ASN A 242 24.35 6.97 0.49
C ASN A 242 25.47 8.01 0.34
N SER A 243 25.88 8.33 -0.89
CA SER A 243 26.86 9.39 -1.14
C SER A 243 26.29 10.78 -0.87
N ALA A 244 25.04 11.04 -1.23
CA ALA A 244 24.39 12.34 -1.03
C ALA A 244 24.07 12.61 0.45
N VAL A 245 23.55 11.63 1.19
CA VAL A 245 23.28 11.74 2.63
C VAL A 245 24.57 11.96 3.43
N ASN A 246 25.65 11.27 3.06
CA ASN A 246 26.96 11.49 3.68
C ASN A 246 27.59 12.84 3.27
N ALA A 247 27.48 13.24 2.00
CA ALA A 247 28.05 14.51 1.50
C ALA A 247 27.32 15.75 2.04
N TYR A 248 26.00 15.70 2.16
CA TYR A 248 25.17 16.84 2.60
C TYR A 248 24.73 16.76 4.07
N ARG A 249 25.14 15.72 4.83
CA ARG A 249 24.84 15.52 6.26
C ARG A 249 23.35 15.56 6.60
N VAL A 250 22.50 15.10 5.69
CA VAL A 250 21.03 15.20 5.80
C VAL A 250 20.46 14.35 6.95
N ALA A 251 21.13 13.25 7.31
CA ALA A 251 20.79 12.46 8.50
C ALA A 251 22.03 12.26 9.41
N ARG A 252 21.88 12.49 10.72
CA ARG A 252 22.95 12.25 11.70
C ARG A 252 23.08 10.74 11.95
N LYS A 253 24.20 10.16 11.51
CA LYS A 253 24.60 8.79 11.88
C LYS A 253 24.74 8.71 13.41
N THR A 254 24.01 7.79 14.05
CA THR A 254 24.11 7.54 15.49
C THR A 254 24.35 6.05 15.75
N ASN A 255 24.84 5.69 16.94
CA ASN A 255 25.03 4.29 17.33
C ASN A 255 23.72 3.48 17.36
N LYS A 256 22.56 4.17 17.38
CA LYS A 256 21.21 3.57 17.30
C LYS A 256 20.66 3.51 15.87
N ASN A 257 21.32 4.15 14.91
CA ASN A 257 20.91 4.21 13.50
C ASN A 257 22.15 4.10 12.59
N PRO A 258 22.76 2.89 12.52
CA PRO A 258 24.04 2.67 11.85
C PRO A 258 23.97 2.73 10.32
N VAL A 259 22.74 2.65 9.76
CA VAL A 259 22.37 2.69 8.34
C VAL A 259 21.13 3.60 8.23
N PRO A 260 20.87 4.34 7.12
CA PRO A 260 19.62 5.07 6.97
C PRO A 260 18.40 4.14 7.22
N TRP A 261 17.42 4.64 7.98
CA TRP A 261 16.35 3.89 8.66
C TRP A 261 15.58 2.88 7.78
N TYR A 262 15.54 3.09 6.46
CA TYR A 262 14.82 2.23 5.51
C TYR A 262 15.57 0.97 5.06
N TYR A 263 16.91 0.89 5.11
CA TYR A 263 17.59 -0.40 4.82
C TYR A 263 17.21 -1.47 5.84
N PHE A 264 17.02 -1.08 7.10
CA PHE A 264 16.60 -2.00 8.17
C PHE A 264 15.21 -2.62 7.94
N HIS A 265 14.23 -1.83 7.49
CA HIS A 265 12.88 -2.33 7.17
C HIS A 265 12.82 -3.02 5.80
N ARG A 266 13.65 -2.58 4.84
CA ARG A 266 13.74 -3.17 3.51
C ARG A 266 14.40 -4.55 3.52
N GLU A 267 15.44 -4.76 4.32
CA GLU A 267 16.12 -6.07 4.43
C GLU A 267 15.15 -7.17 4.88
N LYS A 268 14.36 -6.92 5.94
CA LYS A 268 13.44 -7.93 6.49
C LYS A 268 12.35 -8.35 5.52
N PHE A 269 11.69 -7.39 4.87
CA PHE A 269 10.67 -7.72 3.88
C PHE A 269 11.36 -8.05 2.55
N PHE A 270 11.92 -7.07 1.83
CA PHE A 270 12.32 -7.15 0.42
C PHE A 270 13.55 -8.02 0.10
N GLU A 271 14.49 -8.24 1.02
CA GLU A 271 15.74 -8.97 0.75
C GLU A 271 15.75 -10.41 1.29
N SER A 272 14.81 -10.79 2.15
CA SER A 272 14.59 -12.19 2.53
C SER A 272 14.07 -12.97 1.31
N PRO A 273 14.85 -13.89 0.69
CA PRO A 273 14.24 -14.89 -0.18
C PRO A 273 13.24 -15.69 0.67
N PRO A 274 12.10 -16.14 0.10
CA PRO A 274 11.28 -17.12 0.78
C PRO A 274 12.17 -18.32 1.09
N ASN A 275 12.35 -18.62 2.38
CA ASN A 275 13.25 -19.65 2.83
C ASN A 275 12.68 -21.00 2.36
N PRO A 276 13.40 -21.78 1.53
CA PRO A 276 12.88 -23.06 1.03
C PRO A 276 12.71 -24.12 2.13
N GLU A 277 13.22 -23.85 3.33
CA GLU A 277 13.19 -24.79 4.47
C GLU A 277 11.91 -24.71 5.32
N ASP A 278 11.08 -23.67 5.16
CA ASP A 278 9.78 -23.58 5.86
C ASP A 278 8.71 -24.51 5.22
N GLU A 279 9.03 -25.19 4.10
CA GLU A 279 8.16 -26.18 3.45
C GLU A 279 8.36 -27.63 3.98
N GLN A 280 9.32 -27.89 4.89
CA GLN A 280 9.59 -29.26 5.39
C GLN A 280 9.44 -29.47 6.89
N GLY A 281 8.99 -28.47 7.66
CA GLY A 281 8.87 -28.57 9.12
C GLY A 281 7.45 -28.42 9.64
N GLY A 282 6.61 -29.44 9.48
CA GLY A 282 5.28 -29.44 10.10
C GLY A 282 4.48 -30.71 9.81
N GLY A 283 4.98 -31.85 10.29
CA GLY A 283 4.19 -33.07 10.46
C GLY A 283 3.25 -32.98 11.65
#